data_AF-A0A0A2TAA6-F1
#
_entry.id   AF-A0A0A2TAA6-F1
#
_cell.length_a   1.000
_cell.length_b   1.000
_cell.length_c   1.000
_cell.angle_alpha   90.00
_cell.angle_beta   90.00
_cell.angle_gamma   90.00
#
_symmetry.space_group_name_H-M   'P 1'
#
loop_
_entity.id
_entity.type
_entity.pdbx_description
1 polymer ?
#
loop_
_entity_poly.entity_id
_entity_poly.type
_entity_poly.pdbx_seq_one_letter_code
_entity_poly.pdbx_strand_id
1 'polypeptide(L)'
;MKWKLILGLIGIICLLCACSNEEQAIQHNQDKNEENHQENDSNKENQGPEKGEQSQVTLTFQPAEVKKLKSTQPKDDWEKIGKKLVNITKDKEGSLSFYSPVSKEETDSEKNEVHAIITVEETQYDIGIVGQYGMDAIDIQQVDVTNDKQTELLITGDMGPTSNEMNVIGYQNESLVKLLTAGNGDLVNIDNDDAKELISHSKKASPPYVWVYRWKNDHFEKGDVAKATPGKAVLIVKRDNQKVLKVIMEKQDPKYFQYSKGRLKPVTIDG
;
A
#
# COMPACT_ATOMS: atom_id res chain seq x y z
N MET A 1 26.34 -44.00 -41.19
CA MET A 1 25.89 -45.11 -40.32
C MET A 1 24.86 -44.52 -39.37
N LYS A 2 23.52 -44.71 -39.54
CA LYS A 2 22.68 -45.87 -39.14
C LYS A 2 22.99 -46.28 -37.69
N TRP A 3 22.13 -46.23 -36.66
CA TRP A 3 20.68 -46.46 -36.43
C TRP A 3 20.18 -45.53 -35.28
N LYS A 4 18.95 -44.98 -35.19
CA LYS A 4 17.55 -45.49 -35.12
C LYS A 4 17.10 -46.11 -33.77
N LEU A 5 15.95 -45.59 -33.27
CA LEU A 5 14.81 -46.26 -32.58
C LEU A 5 14.99 -46.54 -31.06
N ILE A 6 14.05 -46.42 -30.09
CA ILE A 6 12.56 -46.54 -29.94
C ILE A 6 12.20 -45.98 -28.52
N LEU A 7 11.20 -45.11 -28.27
CA LEU A 7 9.75 -45.32 -28.05
C LEU A 7 9.34 -46.10 -26.76
N GLY A 8 8.46 -45.52 -25.93
CA GLY A 8 7.68 -46.19 -24.87
C GLY A 8 6.96 -45.21 -23.93
N LEU A 9 5.72 -44.81 -24.25
CA LEU A 9 4.43 -45.22 -23.63
C LEU A 9 4.18 -44.68 -22.20
N ILE A 10 3.31 -43.69 -22.03
CA ILE A 10 1.86 -43.78 -21.65
C ILE A 10 1.63 -44.39 -20.26
N GLY A 11 1.08 -43.56 -19.37
CA GLY A 11 0.41 -43.96 -18.13
C GLY A 11 -0.65 -42.95 -17.73
N ILE A 12 -1.85 -43.06 -18.32
CA ILE A 12 -3.10 -42.47 -17.81
C ILE A 12 -3.65 -43.45 -16.78
N ILE A 13 -3.93 -42.98 -15.56
CA ILE A 13 -4.88 -43.62 -14.65
C ILE A 13 -5.81 -42.53 -14.10
N CYS A 14 -7.04 -42.55 -14.60
CA CYS A 14 -8.23 -42.05 -13.91
C CYS A 14 -8.75 -43.14 -12.96
N LEU A 15 -9.35 -42.73 -11.84
CA LEU A 15 -10.57 -43.27 -11.18
C LEU A 15 -10.59 -42.74 -9.73
N LEU A 16 -11.42 -41.73 -9.46
CA LEU A 16 -12.73 -41.82 -8.80
C LEU A 16 -12.68 -42.18 -7.31
N CYS A 17 -13.10 -41.22 -6.48
CA CYS A 17 -14.09 -41.46 -5.43
C CYS A 17 -15.01 -40.24 -5.34
N ALA A 18 -16.25 -40.45 -5.78
CA ALA A 18 -17.41 -39.65 -5.42
C ALA A 18 -17.99 -40.18 -4.11
N CYS A 19 -18.41 -39.28 -3.24
CA CYS A 19 -19.44 -39.39 -2.18
C CYS A 19 -19.60 -37.95 -1.67
N SER A 20 -20.77 -37.34 -1.43
CA SER A 20 -22.18 -37.69 -1.57
C SER A 20 -22.96 -36.40 -1.24
N ASN A 21 -24.15 -36.25 -1.81
CA ASN A 21 -25.09 -35.15 -1.57
C ASN A 21 -25.77 -35.22 -0.18
N GLU A 22 -26.65 -34.22 0.05
CA GLU A 22 -27.58 -33.95 1.17
C GLU A 22 -27.00 -33.00 2.23
N GLU A 23 -27.63 -31.87 2.59
CA GLU A 23 -29.06 -31.60 2.68
C GLU A 23 -29.32 -30.07 2.66
N GLN A 24 -30.26 -29.59 1.84
CA GLN A 24 -30.87 -28.26 1.96
C GLN A 24 -32.26 -28.43 2.57
N ALA A 25 -32.52 -27.79 3.70
CA ALA A 25 -33.86 -27.57 4.21
C ALA A 25 -34.11 -26.05 4.31
N ILE A 26 -34.84 -25.54 3.31
CA ILE A 26 -35.54 -24.26 3.37
C ILE A 26 -36.87 -24.53 4.08
N GLN A 27 -37.11 -23.89 5.23
CA GLN A 27 -38.47 -23.73 5.74
C GLN A 27 -38.95 -22.30 5.49
N HIS A 28 -39.83 -22.18 4.52
CA HIS A 28 -40.76 -21.08 4.36
C HIS A 28 -42.11 -21.59 4.89
N ASN A 29 -42.67 -20.95 5.91
CA ASN A 29 -44.11 -20.96 6.10
C ASN A 29 -44.56 -19.62 6.67
N GLN A 30 -45.37 -18.94 5.86
CA GLN A 30 -46.20 -17.83 6.28
C GLN A 30 -47.35 -18.42 7.10
N ASP A 31 -47.76 -17.74 8.17
CA ASP A 31 -49.19 -17.56 8.36
C ASP A 31 -49.50 -16.22 9.04
N LYS A 32 -50.56 -15.62 8.52
CA LYS A 32 -51.09 -14.31 8.84
C LYS A 32 -51.86 -14.35 10.17
N ASN A 33 -51.83 -13.26 10.92
CA ASN A 33 -53.03 -12.76 11.57
C ASN A 33 -52.94 -11.24 11.74
N GLU A 34 -53.83 -10.55 11.03
CA GLU A 34 -54.23 -9.17 11.28
C GLU A 34 -55.28 -9.19 12.38
N GLU A 35 -55.18 -8.28 13.36
CA GLU A 35 -56.36 -7.61 13.89
C GLU A 35 -55.99 -6.27 14.54
N ASN A 36 -56.75 -5.25 14.14
CA ASN A 36 -56.67 -3.84 14.48
C ASN A 36 -56.91 -3.54 15.96
N HIS A 37 -56.28 -2.48 16.48
CA HIS A 37 -56.98 -1.46 17.28
C HIS A 37 -56.36 -0.07 17.09
N GLN A 38 -57.24 0.88 16.76
CA GLN A 38 -57.00 2.31 16.59
C GLN A 38 -56.87 3.06 17.92
N GLU A 39 -56.10 4.15 17.84
CA GLU A 39 -56.19 5.42 18.57
C GLU A 39 -56.06 5.45 20.10
N ASN A 40 -54.99 6.11 20.55
CA ASN A 40 -55.19 7.34 21.33
C ASN A 40 -54.01 8.30 21.24
N ASP A 41 -54.36 9.55 20.99
CA ASP A 41 -53.50 10.72 20.95
C ASP A 41 -52.97 11.12 22.34
N SER A 42 -51.90 11.91 22.34
CA SER A 42 -51.34 12.71 23.45
C SER A 42 -50.47 11.99 24.50
N ASN A 43 -49.14 12.10 24.33
CA ASN A 43 -48.36 12.92 25.25
C ASN A 43 -46.96 13.22 24.71
N LYS A 44 -46.67 14.53 24.58
CA LYS A 44 -45.32 15.07 24.46
C LYS A 44 -44.63 14.88 25.81
N GLU A 45 -43.52 14.15 25.83
CA GLU A 45 -42.47 14.41 26.80
C GLU A 45 -41.10 13.97 26.27
N ASN A 46 -40.26 14.99 26.08
CA ASN A 46 -38.80 14.97 26.01
C ASN A 46 -38.12 13.59 26.08
N GLN A 47 -37.87 13.02 24.90
CA GLN A 47 -36.63 12.27 24.68
C GLN A 47 -35.67 13.23 23.99
N GLY A 48 -34.66 13.69 24.75
CA GLY A 48 -33.55 14.47 24.21
C GLY A 48 -32.86 13.70 23.08
N PRO A 49 -32.07 14.38 22.23
CA PRO A 49 -31.47 13.74 21.07
C PRO A 49 -30.68 12.51 21.52
N GLU A 50 -31.10 11.34 21.04
CA GLU A 50 -30.28 10.13 21.10
C GLU A 50 -28.88 10.52 20.66
N LYS A 51 -27.88 10.15 21.47
CA LYS A 51 -26.46 10.32 21.16
C LYS A 51 -26.24 9.75 19.77
N GLY A 52 -26.10 10.63 18.77
CA GLY A 52 -26.02 10.25 17.38
C GLY A 52 -24.94 9.20 17.19
N GLU A 53 -25.35 8.06 16.64
CA GLU A 53 -24.46 7.08 16.06
C GLU A 53 -23.43 7.82 15.22
N GLN A 54 -22.17 7.87 15.68
CA GLN A 54 -21.11 8.46 14.88
C GLN A 54 -20.88 7.53 13.70
N SER A 55 -21.48 7.89 12.56
CA SER A 55 -21.50 7.03 11.38
C SER A 55 -20.08 6.76 10.89
N GLN A 56 -19.83 5.47 10.60
CA GLN A 56 -18.58 5.01 10.02
C GLN A 56 -18.40 5.62 8.62
N VAL A 57 -17.18 6.08 8.31
CA VAL A 57 -16.85 6.61 6.97
C VAL A 57 -16.17 5.52 6.14
N THR A 58 -16.60 5.33 4.90
CA THR A 58 -15.96 4.38 3.97
C THR A 58 -14.98 5.12 3.07
N LEU A 59 -13.76 4.61 2.94
CA LEU A 59 -12.79 5.15 1.99
C LEU A 59 -13.09 4.67 0.57
N THR A 60 -13.07 5.59 -0.38
CA THR A 60 -13.03 5.27 -1.80
C THR A 60 -11.60 5.08 -2.24
N PHE A 61 -11.32 3.95 -2.87
CA PHE A 61 -10.00 3.59 -3.37
C PHE A 61 -9.93 3.78 -4.89
N GLN A 62 -8.82 4.33 -5.36
CA GLN A 62 -8.56 4.57 -6.78
C GLN A 62 -7.24 3.90 -7.16
N PRO A 63 -7.15 3.23 -8.33
CA PRO A 63 -5.90 2.62 -8.77
C PRO A 63 -4.73 3.62 -8.78
N ALA A 64 -3.61 3.21 -8.20
CA ALA A 64 -2.33 3.87 -8.37
C ALA A 64 -1.69 3.41 -9.69
N GLU A 65 -0.90 4.28 -10.29
CA GLU A 65 -0.26 4.01 -11.57
C GLU A 65 0.90 3.02 -11.39
N VAL A 66 0.88 1.92 -12.15
CA VAL A 66 2.02 0.99 -12.29
C VAL A 66 2.82 1.38 -13.53
N LYS A 67 4.14 1.54 -13.37
CA LYS A 67 5.05 1.94 -14.45
C LYS A 67 6.05 0.85 -14.74
N LYS A 68 6.10 0.37 -15.98
CA LYS A 68 7.20 -0.51 -16.42
C LYS A 68 8.52 0.25 -16.37
N LEU A 69 9.55 -0.37 -15.77
CA LEU A 69 10.87 0.25 -15.75
C LEU A 69 11.47 0.22 -17.15
N LYS A 70 12.16 1.31 -17.51
CA LYS A 70 12.81 1.45 -18.82
C LYS A 70 14.22 0.91 -18.75
N SER A 71 14.62 0.17 -19.78
CA SER A 71 16.03 -0.21 -19.93
C SER A 71 16.89 1.05 -20.05
N THR A 72 18.07 1.04 -19.44
CA THR A 72 18.98 2.17 -19.42
C THR A 72 20.45 1.72 -19.38
N GLN A 73 21.36 2.69 -19.35
CA GLN A 73 22.74 2.55 -18.88
C GLN A 73 23.06 3.74 -17.95
N PRO A 74 24.04 3.64 -17.03
CA PRO A 74 24.55 4.79 -16.30
C PRO A 74 25.05 5.84 -17.29
N LYS A 75 24.86 7.12 -16.95
CA LYS A 75 25.42 8.20 -17.75
C LYS A 75 26.93 8.29 -17.55
N ASP A 76 27.64 8.77 -18.57
CA ASP A 76 29.12 8.90 -18.52
C ASP A 76 29.59 9.89 -17.45
N ASP A 77 28.75 10.88 -17.11
CA ASP A 77 28.99 11.89 -16.08
C ASP A 77 28.50 11.45 -14.69
N TRP A 78 28.20 10.17 -14.49
CA TRP A 78 27.79 9.63 -13.20
C TRP A 78 28.90 8.79 -12.57
N GLU A 79 29.19 9.06 -11.30
CA GLU A 79 30.07 8.24 -10.47
C GLU A 79 29.26 7.19 -9.72
N LYS A 80 29.75 5.95 -9.72
CA LYS A 80 29.14 4.88 -8.93
C LYS A 80 29.53 5.02 -7.46
N ILE A 81 28.55 5.27 -6.61
CA ILE A 81 28.74 5.51 -5.17
C ILE A 81 28.31 4.33 -4.29
N GLY A 82 27.64 3.32 -4.86
CA GLY A 82 27.19 2.17 -4.09
C GLY A 82 26.67 1.00 -4.92
N LYS A 83 26.53 -0.15 -4.26
CA LYS A 83 25.89 -1.36 -4.81
C LYS A 83 25.27 -2.19 -3.68
N LYS A 84 24.12 -2.80 -3.94
CA LYS A 84 23.46 -3.77 -3.05
C LYS A 84 22.93 -4.96 -3.86
N LEU A 85 23.18 -6.19 -3.41
CA LEU A 85 22.54 -7.37 -3.98
C LEU A 85 21.10 -7.48 -3.48
N VAL A 86 20.20 -7.91 -4.35
CA VAL A 86 18.76 -7.98 -4.10
C VAL A 86 18.16 -9.22 -4.75
N ASN A 87 17.08 -9.72 -4.19
CA ASN A 87 16.23 -10.73 -4.82
C ASN A 87 15.13 -10.01 -5.60
N ILE A 88 14.96 -10.38 -6.86
CA ILE A 88 13.88 -9.87 -7.73
C ILE A 88 12.66 -10.78 -7.60
N THR A 89 12.92 -12.08 -7.58
CA THR A 89 11.97 -13.14 -7.27
C THR A 89 12.68 -14.16 -6.37
N LYS A 90 11.97 -15.19 -5.90
CA LYS A 90 12.57 -16.30 -5.13
C LYS A 90 13.72 -17.03 -5.85
N ASP A 91 13.71 -17.02 -7.19
CA ASP A 91 14.65 -17.77 -8.03
C ASP A 91 15.51 -16.84 -8.91
N LYS A 92 15.36 -15.52 -8.76
CA LYS A 92 16.03 -14.52 -9.60
C LYS A 92 16.66 -13.44 -8.73
N GLU A 93 17.97 -13.37 -8.77
CA GLU A 93 18.75 -12.33 -8.11
C GLU A 93 19.02 -11.14 -9.05
N GLY A 94 19.34 -10.00 -8.45
CA GLY A 94 19.75 -8.80 -9.14
C GLY A 94 20.69 -7.96 -8.28
N SER A 95 21.06 -6.80 -8.81
CA SER A 95 21.83 -5.81 -8.04
C SER A 95 21.33 -4.40 -8.28
N LEU A 96 21.11 -3.67 -7.19
CA LEU A 96 20.95 -2.23 -7.21
C LEU A 96 22.32 -1.58 -7.25
N SER A 97 22.55 -0.70 -8.21
CA SER A 97 23.73 0.17 -8.28
C SER A 97 23.29 1.62 -8.12
N PHE A 98 24.05 2.38 -7.34
CA PHE A 98 23.74 3.77 -7.01
C PHE A 98 24.79 4.68 -7.61
N TYR A 99 24.32 5.81 -8.14
CA TYR A 99 25.12 6.76 -8.90
C TYR A 99 24.84 8.18 -8.46
N SER A 100 25.87 9.02 -8.44
CA SER A 100 25.76 10.47 -8.26
C SER A 100 26.29 11.19 -9.50
N PRO A 101 25.66 12.29 -9.94
CA PRO A 101 26.27 13.17 -10.93
C PRO A 101 27.65 13.67 -10.48
N VAL A 102 28.63 13.61 -11.38
CA VAL A 102 29.96 14.19 -11.19
C VAL A 102 29.87 15.68 -11.45
N SER A 103 29.64 16.47 -10.41
CA SER A 103 29.70 17.93 -10.55
C SER A 103 31.10 18.47 -10.26
N LYS A 104 31.49 19.48 -11.04
CA LYS A 104 32.79 20.17 -10.91
C LYS A 104 32.78 21.25 -9.83
N GLU A 105 31.62 21.62 -9.30
CA GLU A 105 31.46 22.71 -8.34
C GLU A 105 30.97 22.18 -6.97
N GLU A 106 31.60 22.57 -5.86
CA GLU A 106 31.26 22.06 -4.52
C GLU A 106 29.89 22.50 -4.00
N THR A 107 29.32 23.56 -4.55
CA THR A 107 28.03 24.14 -4.13
C THR A 107 26.82 23.57 -4.85
N ASP A 108 27.04 22.64 -5.76
CA ASP A 108 25.99 22.08 -6.59
C ASP A 108 25.14 21.09 -5.80
N SER A 109 23.89 21.45 -5.51
CA SER A 109 22.95 20.59 -4.77
C SER A 109 22.74 19.25 -5.48
N GLU A 110 23.01 19.19 -6.78
CA GLU A 110 22.91 17.98 -7.60
C GLU A 110 23.96 16.91 -7.22
N LYS A 111 25.07 17.27 -6.54
CA LYS A 111 26.08 16.31 -6.05
C LYS A 111 25.56 15.30 -5.04
N ASN A 112 24.43 15.60 -4.40
CA ASN A 112 23.84 14.72 -3.41
C ASN A 112 22.66 13.95 -3.98
N GLU A 113 22.34 14.14 -5.26
CA GLU A 113 21.35 13.33 -5.95
C GLU A 113 21.89 11.92 -6.15
N VAL A 114 21.06 10.95 -5.76
CA VAL A 114 21.36 9.54 -5.93
C VAL A 114 20.38 8.96 -6.92
N HIS A 115 20.89 8.47 -8.04
CA HIS A 115 20.16 7.68 -9.00
C HIS A 115 20.34 6.19 -8.73
N ALA A 116 19.29 5.40 -8.89
CA ALA A 116 19.34 3.95 -8.78
C ALA A 116 19.08 3.27 -10.13
N ILE A 117 19.93 2.29 -10.44
CA ILE A 117 19.75 1.37 -11.56
C ILE A 117 19.73 -0.04 -11.01
N ILE A 118 18.72 -0.83 -11.41
CA ILE A 118 18.63 -2.24 -11.08
C ILE A 118 19.12 -3.08 -12.25
N THR A 119 20.06 -3.99 -11.99
CA THR A 119 20.56 -4.95 -12.96
C THR A 119 20.03 -6.32 -12.64
N VAL A 120 19.44 -6.98 -13.63
CA VAL A 120 18.95 -8.35 -13.52
C VAL A 120 19.47 -9.12 -14.72
N GLU A 121 20.19 -10.21 -14.46
CA GLU A 121 21.00 -10.91 -15.46
C GLU A 121 21.97 -9.91 -16.11
N GLU A 122 21.71 -9.46 -17.33
CA GLU A 122 22.53 -8.48 -18.05
C GLU A 122 21.77 -7.19 -18.41
N THR A 123 20.47 -7.10 -18.07
CA THR A 123 19.66 -5.93 -18.40
C THR A 123 19.63 -4.95 -17.23
N GLN A 124 19.81 -3.68 -17.54
CA GLN A 124 19.80 -2.59 -16.58
C GLN A 124 18.55 -1.73 -16.75
N TYR A 125 17.88 -1.42 -15.64
CA TYR A 125 16.64 -0.66 -15.63
C TYR A 125 16.75 0.56 -14.73
N ASP A 126 16.25 1.69 -15.22
CA ASP A 126 16.22 2.96 -14.49
C ASP A 126 15.12 2.95 -13.44
N ILE A 127 15.47 3.20 -12.18
CA ILE A 127 14.52 3.48 -11.10
C ILE A 127 14.26 4.99 -10.99
N GLY A 128 15.22 5.82 -11.41
CA GLY A 128 15.22 7.27 -11.26
C GLY A 128 16.00 7.74 -10.04
N ILE A 129 15.72 8.98 -9.61
CA ILE A 129 16.26 9.56 -8.38
C ILE A 129 15.62 8.85 -7.18
N VAL A 130 16.44 8.42 -6.23
CA VAL A 130 16.03 7.72 -5.00
C VAL A 130 16.44 8.48 -3.74
N GLY A 131 17.14 9.60 -3.87
CA GLY A 131 17.44 10.52 -2.77
C GLY A 131 18.17 11.77 -3.26
N GLN A 132 18.14 12.84 -2.46
CA GLN A 132 18.81 14.12 -2.74
C GLN A 132 19.84 14.52 -1.67
N TYR A 133 20.12 13.65 -0.69
CA TYR A 133 21.02 13.91 0.42
C TYR A 133 22.07 12.81 0.58
N GLY A 134 22.48 12.21 -0.54
CA GLY A 134 23.47 11.13 -0.57
C GLY A 134 22.92 9.78 -0.07
N MET A 135 23.81 8.79 0.00
CA MET A 135 23.47 7.40 0.33
C MET A 135 22.98 7.21 1.76
N ASP A 136 23.44 8.03 2.71
CA ASP A 136 23.06 7.91 4.13
C ASP A 136 21.58 8.22 4.37
N ALA A 137 20.95 8.94 3.44
CA ALA A 137 19.53 9.28 3.48
C ALA A 137 18.65 8.26 2.74
N ILE A 138 19.19 7.10 2.33
CA ILE A 138 18.48 6.09 1.56
C ILE A 138 18.38 4.79 2.37
N ASP A 139 17.15 4.33 2.56
CA ASP A 139 16.83 3.04 3.14
C ASP A 139 16.29 2.07 2.07
N ILE A 140 16.73 0.83 2.15
CA ILE A 140 16.40 -0.22 1.16
C ILE A 140 15.99 -1.49 1.91
N GLN A 141 14.73 -1.84 1.77
CA GLN A 141 14.13 -3.02 2.38
C GLN A 141 13.61 -3.99 1.31
N GLN A 142 13.58 -5.28 1.67
CA GLN A 142 12.89 -6.32 0.90
C GLN A 142 11.74 -6.84 1.75
N VAL A 143 10.51 -6.58 1.34
CA VAL A 143 9.30 -6.87 2.11
C VAL A 143 8.21 -7.33 1.16
N ASP A 144 7.49 -8.38 1.52
CA ASP A 144 6.25 -8.79 0.83
C ASP A 144 5.13 -7.84 1.26
N VAL A 145 4.87 -6.83 0.44
CA VAL A 145 3.83 -5.82 0.67
C VAL A 145 2.56 -6.11 -0.14
N THR A 146 2.62 -7.08 -1.06
CA THR A 146 1.50 -7.52 -1.90
C THR A 146 0.81 -8.76 -1.33
N ASN A 147 1.41 -9.42 -0.32
CA ASN A 147 1.01 -10.66 0.31
C ASN A 147 0.94 -11.85 -0.67
N ASP A 148 1.81 -11.89 -1.67
CA ASP A 148 1.89 -12.96 -2.67
C ASP A 148 3.05 -13.94 -2.42
N LYS A 149 3.74 -13.81 -1.28
CA LYS A 149 4.95 -14.56 -0.87
C LYS A 149 6.19 -14.22 -1.71
N GLN A 150 6.15 -13.15 -2.48
CA GLN A 150 7.30 -12.54 -3.13
C GLN A 150 7.60 -11.21 -2.44
N THR A 151 8.88 -10.92 -2.21
CA THR A 151 9.27 -9.65 -1.61
C THR A 151 9.45 -8.60 -2.69
N GLU A 152 8.87 -7.42 -2.50
CA GLU A 152 9.17 -6.22 -3.26
C GLU A 152 10.37 -5.47 -2.68
N LEU A 153 11.01 -4.66 -3.52
CA LEU A 153 12.03 -3.70 -3.11
C LEU A 153 11.39 -2.37 -2.73
N LEU A 154 11.53 -2.00 -1.47
CA LEU A 154 11.13 -0.68 -0.98
C LEU A 154 12.40 0.17 -0.87
N ILE A 155 12.48 1.21 -1.69
CA ILE A 155 13.57 2.18 -1.67
C ILE A 155 12.98 3.51 -1.21
N THR A 156 13.36 3.95 -0.01
CA THR A 156 12.91 5.22 0.56
C THR A 156 14.10 6.14 0.68
N GLY A 157 13.99 7.37 0.18
CA GLY A 157 15.03 8.35 0.43
C GLY A 157 14.51 9.78 0.51
N ASP A 158 15.29 10.61 1.19
CA ASP A 158 14.93 12.01 1.43
C ASP A 158 15.00 12.82 0.13
N MET A 159 13.91 13.54 -0.16
CA MET A 159 13.71 14.41 -1.33
C MET A 159 13.53 15.88 -0.92
N GLY A 160 13.69 16.18 0.36
CA GLY A 160 13.65 17.51 0.93
C GLY A 160 13.69 17.46 2.46
N PRO A 161 13.80 18.61 3.15
CA PRO A 161 13.88 18.65 4.62
C PRO A 161 12.67 18.07 5.36
N THR A 162 11.53 17.95 4.67
CA THR A 162 10.25 17.43 5.21
C THR A 162 9.57 16.45 4.25
N SER A 163 10.31 15.94 3.27
CA SER A 163 9.79 15.07 2.22
C SER A 163 10.74 13.93 1.98
N ASN A 164 10.22 12.71 2.00
CA ASN A 164 10.89 11.56 1.41
C ASN A 164 10.03 11.00 0.27
N GLU A 165 10.60 10.13 -0.54
CA GLU A 165 9.87 9.35 -1.52
C GLU A 165 10.19 7.88 -1.32
N MET A 166 9.14 7.06 -1.28
CA MET A 166 9.21 5.60 -1.29
C MET A 166 8.83 5.10 -2.68
N ASN A 167 9.73 4.33 -3.29
CA ASN A 167 9.49 3.58 -4.50
C ASN A 167 9.32 2.10 -4.14
N VAL A 168 8.22 1.48 -4.59
CA VAL A 168 7.98 0.04 -4.50
C VAL A 168 8.24 -0.58 -5.86
N ILE A 169 9.31 -1.36 -5.97
CA ILE A 169 9.71 -2.05 -7.20
C ILE A 169 9.40 -3.53 -7.06
N GLY A 170 8.66 -4.08 -8.03
CA GLY A 170 8.28 -5.49 -8.07
C GLY A 170 8.53 -6.10 -9.44
N TYR A 171 8.16 -7.38 -9.57
CA TYR A 171 8.26 -8.13 -10.82
C TYR A 171 6.86 -8.66 -11.20
N GLN A 172 6.34 -8.20 -12.33
CA GLN A 172 5.01 -8.58 -12.82
C GLN A 172 5.05 -8.81 -14.32
N ASN A 173 4.32 -9.83 -14.79
CA ASN A 173 4.22 -10.15 -16.22
C ASN A 173 5.61 -10.20 -16.89
N GLU A 174 6.52 -10.93 -16.25
CA GLU A 174 7.92 -11.11 -16.68
C GLU A 174 8.76 -9.83 -16.78
N SER A 175 8.28 -8.71 -16.21
CA SER A 175 8.93 -7.40 -16.29
C SER A 175 9.13 -6.78 -14.91
N LEU A 176 10.22 -6.04 -14.74
CA LEU A 176 10.37 -5.14 -13.60
C LEU A 176 9.44 -3.93 -13.74
N VAL A 177 8.74 -3.63 -12.66
CA VAL A 177 7.75 -2.55 -12.60
C VAL A 177 7.94 -1.74 -11.32
N LYS A 178 7.71 -0.43 -11.42
CA LYS A 178 7.45 0.44 -10.29
C LYS A 178 5.96 0.33 -9.98
N LEU A 179 5.64 -0.39 -8.90
CA LEU A 179 4.28 -0.66 -8.45
C LEU A 179 3.66 0.58 -7.78
N LEU A 180 4.49 1.36 -7.10
CA LEU A 180 4.05 2.57 -6.41
C LEU A 180 5.19 3.56 -6.25
N THR A 181 4.87 4.85 -6.38
CA THR A 181 5.63 5.97 -5.82
C THR A 181 4.77 6.64 -4.77
N ALA A 182 5.25 6.74 -3.54
CA ALA A 182 4.56 7.38 -2.43
C ALA A 182 5.46 8.43 -1.78
N GLY A 183 4.99 9.67 -1.68
CA GLY A 183 5.69 10.70 -0.89
C GLY A 183 5.49 10.45 0.60
N ASN A 184 6.52 10.59 1.44
CA ASN A 184 6.42 10.32 2.87
C ASN A 184 5.80 8.95 3.20
N GLY A 185 6.19 7.94 2.44
CA GLY A 185 5.71 6.57 2.58
C GLY A 185 6.30 5.91 3.83
N ASP A 186 5.46 5.20 4.59
CA ASP A 186 5.87 4.34 5.71
C ASP A 186 5.05 3.03 5.67
N LEU A 187 5.64 1.92 6.12
CA LEU A 187 4.93 0.67 6.40
C LEU A 187 4.49 0.64 7.86
N VAL A 188 3.18 0.69 8.07
CA VAL A 188 2.58 0.84 9.39
C VAL A 188 1.39 -0.11 9.50
N ASN A 189 1.37 -0.89 10.57
CA ASN A 189 0.17 -1.59 10.99
C ASN A 189 -0.81 -0.57 11.59
N ILE A 190 -1.74 -0.07 10.78
CA ILE A 190 -2.66 1.00 11.18
C ILE A 190 -4.02 0.44 11.65
N ASP A 191 -4.40 -0.77 11.24
CA ASP A 191 -5.64 -1.40 11.70
C ASP A 191 -5.48 -2.37 12.88
N ASN A 192 -4.23 -2.56 13.34
CA ASN A 192 -3.82 -3.47 14.41
C ASN A 192 -4.09 -4.94 14.07
N ASP A 193 -4.03 -5.33 12.79
CA ASP A 193 -3.92 -6.72 12.38
C ASP A 193 -2.45 -7.20 12.37
N ASP A 194 -2.13 -8.36 11.80
CA ASP A 194 -0.73 -8.82 11.71
C ASP A 194 0.00 -8.28 10.46
N ALA A 195 -0.71 -7.59 9.57
CA ALA A 195 -0.19 -7.00 8.36
C ALA A 195 0.23 -5.54 8.59
N LYS A 196 1.02 -5.00 7.65
CA LYS A 196 1.36 -3.58 7.62
C LYS A 196 0.78 -3.00 6.35
N GLU A 197 0.08 -1.89 6.48
CA GLU A 197 -0.35 -1.09 5.34
C GLU A 197 0.74 -0.09 4.95
N LEU A 198 0.79 0.19 3.66
CA LEU A 198 1.59 1.29 3.15
C LEU A 198 0.77 2.58 3.28
N ILE A 199 1.32 3.55 4.03
CA ILE A 199 0.70 4.84 4.30
C ILE A 199 1.60 5.94 3.78
N SER A 200 1.02 6.96 3.15
CA SER A 200 1.69 8.21 2.81
C SER A 200 1.09 9.33 3.63
N HIS A 201 1.91 10.08 4.36
CA HIS A 201 1.40 11.13 5.24
C HIS A 201 2.36 12.31 5.42
N SER A 202 1.83 13.49 5.69
CA SER A 202 2.65 14.70 5.83
C SER A 202 3.54 14.67 7.09
N LYS A 203 4.87 14.59 6.92
CA LYS A 203 5.88 14.73 7.99
C LYS A 203 6.22 16.22 8.25
N LYS A 204 5.21 17.04 8.58
CA LYS A 204 5.24 18.53 8.77
C LYS A 204 4.90 19.37 7.52
N ALA A 205 4.50 18.74 6.42
CA ALA A 205 4.03 19.44 5.23
C ALA A 205 2.63 20.08 5.43
N SER A 206 2.40 21.24 4.81
CA SER A 206 1.08 21.89 4.73
C SER A 206 0.63 21.94 3.27
N PRO A 207 -0.61 21.50 2.94
CA PRO A 207 -1.63 20.97 3.85
C PRO A 207 -1.31 19.54 4.33
N PRO A 208 -1.71 19.19 5.56
CA PRO A 208 -1.58 17.81 6.02
C PRO A 208 -2.46 16.86 5.21
N TYR A 209 -1.94 15.65 4.97
CA TYR A 209 -2.64 14.59 4.25
C TYR A 209 -2.31 13.23 4.85
N VAL A 210 -3.21 12.27 4.62
CA VAL A 210 -2.98 10.84 4.83
C VAL A 210 -3.62 10.07 3.68
N TRP A 211 -2.83 9.24 3.01
CA TRP A 211 -3.28 8.27 2.02
C TRP A 211 -2.96 6.86 2.50
N VAL A 212 -3.94 5.97 2.34
CA VAL A 212 -3.79 4.54 2.64
C VAL A 212 -3.71 3.78 1.34
N TYR A 213 -2.71 2.93 1.18
CA TYR A 213 -2.58 2.07 0.02
C TYR A 213 -2.89 0.63 0.38
N ARG A 214 -3.61 -0.06 -0.50
CA ARG A 214 -3.87 -1.50 -0.39
C ARG A 214 -3.53 -2.19 -1.69
N TRP A 215 -3.00 -3.40 -1.61
CA TRP A 215 -2.82 -4.22 -2.79
C TRP A 215 -4.16 -4.78 -3.28
N LYS A 216 -4.38 -4.79 -4.60
CA LYS A 216 -5.53 -5.43 -5.22
C LYS A 216 -5.14 -6.05 -6.55
N ASN A 217 -5.04 -7.37 -6.54
CA ASN A 217 -4.68 -8.21 -7.68
C ASN A 217 -3.28 -7.86 -8.24
N ASP A 218 -3.20 -6.83 -9.06
CA ASP A 218 -2.03 -6.45 -9.85
C ASP A 218 -1.56 -5.00 -9.60
N HIS A 219 -2.25 -4.22 -8.76
CA HIS A 219 -1.87 -2.84 -8.47
C HIS A 219 -2.18 -2.43 -7.04
N PHE A 220 -1.54 -1.35 -6.58
CA PHE A 220 -1.98 -0.64 -5.38
C PHE A 220 -3.20 0.23 -5.69
N GLU A 221 -4.19 0.23 -4.82
CA GLU A 221 -5.22 1.27 -4.81
C GLU A 221 -4.96 2.27 -3.67
N LYS A 222 -5.16 3.55 -3.95
CA LYS A 222 -5.00 4.66 -3.01
C LYS A 222 -6.35 5.12 -2.47
N GLY A 223 -6.50 5.10 -1.15
CA GLY A 223 -7.59 5.71 -0.40
C GLY A 223 -7.16 7.04 0.21
N ASP A 224 -7.86 8.12 -0.13
CA ASP A 224 -7.55 9.46 0.38
C ASP A 224 -8.48 9.83 1.55
N VAL A 225 -7.91 9.92 2.76
CA VAL A 225 -8.66 10.20 3.99
C VAL A 225 -9.31 11.58 3.92
N ALA A 226 -8.64 12.57 3.33
CA ALA A 226 -9.15 13.92 3.21
C ALA A 226 -10.31 14.03 2.19
N LYS A 227 -10.40 13.11 1.22
CA LYS A 227 -11.56 13.04 0.30
C LYS A 227 -12.76 12.35 0.91
N ALA A 228 -12.54 11.42 1.84
CA ALA A 228 -13.62 10.70 2.51
C ALA A 228 -14.18 11.47 3.71
N THR A 229 -13.49 12.52 4.18
CA THR A 229 -13.84 13.29 5.37
C THR A 229 -13.94 14.78 5.03
N PRO A 230 -14.66 15.60 5.82
CA PRO A 230 -14.85 17.03 5.51
C PRO A 230 -13.62 17.90 5.85
N GLY A 231 -12.41 17.33 5.98
CA GLY A 231 -11.26 18.03 6.52
C GLY A 231 -9.92 17.45 6.08
N LYS A 232 -8.84 18.03 6.61
CA LYS A 232 -7.47 17.57 6.37
C LYS A 232 -7.10 16.48 7.37
N ALA A 233 -6.26 15.54 6.99
CA ALA A 233 -5.93 14.38 7.84
C ALA A 233 -4.45 14.39 8.25
N VAL A 234 -4.18 13.99 9.50
CA VAL A 234 -2.85 13.75 10.04
C VAL A 234 -2.82 12.37 10.71
N LEU A 235 -1.76 11.61 10.49
CA LEU A 235 -1.51 10.38 11.22
C LEU A 235 -0.83 10.72 12.56
N ILE A 236 -1.44 10.32 13.67
CA ILE A 236 -0.90 10.53 15.02
C ILE A 236 -0.67 9.21 15.74
N VAL A 237 0.18 9.24 16.76
CA VAL A 237 0.51 8.08 17.60
C VAL A 237 0.04 8.38 19.02
N LYS A 238 -0.80 7.51 19.60
CA LYS A 238 -1.22 7.57 21.00
C LYS A 238 -0.12 7.10 21.95
N ARG A 239 -0.30 7.31 23.26
CA ARG A 239 0.65 6.90 24.32
C ARG A 239 0.89 5.37 24.36
N ASP A 240 -0.07 4.57 23.88
CA ASP A 240 -0.03 3.11 23.79
C ASP A 240 0.55 2.60 22.45
N ASN A 241 1.22 3.48 21.67
CA ASN A 241 1.68 3.23 20.31
C ASN A 241 0.59 2.98 19.25
N GLN A 242 -0.68 3.08 19.60
CA GLN A 242 -1.77 2.95 18.63
C GLN A 242 -1.74 4.13 17.65
N LYS A 243 -1.80 3.81 16.35
CA LYS A 243 -1.89 4.82 15.28
C LYS A 243 -3.35 5.22 15.07
N VAL A 244 -3.61 6.52 15.05
CA VAL A 244 -4.95 7.10 14.90
C VAL A 244 -4.91 8.22 13.88
N LEU A 245 -6.00 8.37 13.11
CA LEU A 245 -6.16 9.44 12.14
C LEU A 245 -6.87 10.62 12.79
N LYS A 246 -6.20 11.78 12.84
CA LYS A 246 -6.77 13.06 13.27
C LYS A 246 -7.25 13.84 12.05
N VAL A 247 -8.56 14.09 11.97
CA VAL A 247 -9.18 14.91 10.93
C VAL A 247 -9.43 16.31 11.49
N ILE A 248 -8.79 17.29 10.87
CA ILE A 248 -8.85 18.72 11.23
C ILE A 248 -9.87 19.40 10.31
N MET A 249 -10.93 19.92 10.91
CA MET A 249 -12.00 20.63 10.22
C MET A 249 -11.90 22.13 10.56
N GLU A 250 -12.30 23.00 9.62
CA GLU A 250 -12.31 24.43 9.88
C GLU A 250 -13.37 24.78 10.93
N LYS A 251 -12.98 25.54 11.97
CA LYS A 251 -13.86 26.06 13.04
C LYS A 251 -14.62 24.97 13.84
N GLN A 252 -14.11 23.75 13.87
CA GLN A 252 -14.68 22.65 14.65
C GLN A 252 -13.57 21.87 15.38
N ASP A 253 -13.95 21.20 16.46
CA ASP A 253 -13.04 20.29 17.14
C ASP A 253 -12.60 19.16 16.21
N PRO A 254 -11.32 18.74 16.28
CA PRO A 254 -10.83 17.64 15.47
C PRO A 254 -11.58 16.34 15.79
N LYS A 255 -11.84 15.55 14.76
CA LYS A 255 -12.37 14.19 14.90
C LYS A 255 -11.25 13.17 14.78
N TYR A 256 -11.37 12.07 15.51
CA TYR A 256 -10.39 11.00 15.52
C TYR A 256 -11.01 9.71 14.99
N PHE A 257 -10.23 8.97 14.21
CA PHE A 257 -10.70 7.75 13.58
C PHE A 257 -9.64 6.65 13.67
N GLN A 258 -10.10 5.44 13.98
CA GLN A 258 -9.34 4.22 13.73
C GLN A 258 -9.62 3.76 12.29
N TYR A 259 -8.57 3.48 11.53
CA TYR A 259 -8.71 2.80 10.24
C TYR A 259 -8.84 1.29 10.47
N SER A 260 -9.72 0.64 9.70
CA SER A 260 -9.71 -0.82 9.55
C SER A 260 -10.38 -1.22 8.24
N LYS A 261 -9.66 -2.02 7.43
CA LYS A 261 -10.18 -2.65 6.20
C LYS A 261 -10.94 -1.68 5.28
N GLY A 262 -10.36 -0.51 5.04
CA GLY A 262 -10.93 0.51 4.16
C GLY A 262 -12.03 1.38 4.79
N ARG A 263 -12.23 1.31 6.10
CA ARG A 263 -13.22 2.11 6.82
C ARG A 263 -12.59 2.89 7.95
N LEU A 264 -13.19 4.03 8.28
CA LEU A 264 -12.79 4.91 9.38
C LEU A 264 -13.88 4.87 10.45
N LYS A 265 -13.55 4.28 11.60
CA LYS A 265 -14.44 4.22 12.76
C LYS A 265 -14.09 5.38 13.71
N PRO A 266 -15.06 6.25 14.05
CA PRO A 266 -14.85 7.30 15.05
C PRO A 266 -14.36 6.73 16.38
N VAL A 267 -13.41 7.42 17.02
CA VAL A 267 -12.89 7.08 18.35
C VAL A 267 -12.71 8.33 19.20
N THR A 268 -12.73 8.16 20.51
CA THR A 268 -12.34 9.19 21.48
C THR A 268 -10.86 9.01 21.84
N ILE A 269 -10.15 10.11 22.07
CA ILE A 269 -8.79 10.10 22.60
C ILE A 269 -8.81 10.88 23.92
N ASP A 270 -8.48 10.21 25.02
CA ASP A 270 -8.28 10.85 26.32
C ASP A 270 -6.92 11.58 26.34
N GLY A 271 -6.91 12.78 26.94
CA GLY A 271 -5.74 13.69 26.97
C GLY A 271 -4.57 13.25 27.85
#